data_AF-A0A8T3RHV6-F1
#
_entry.id   AF-A0A8T3RHV6-F1
#
_cell.length_a   1.000
_cell.length_b   1.000
_cell.length_c   1.000
_cell.angle_alpha   90.00
_cell.angle_beta   90.00
_cell.angle_gamma   90.00
#
_symmetry.space_group_name_H-M   'P 1'
#
loop_
_entity.id
_entity.type
_entity.pdbx_description
1 polymer ?
#
loop_
_entity_poly.entity_id
_entity_poly.type
_entity_poly.pdbx_seq_one_letter_code
_entity_poly.pdbx_strand_id
1 'polypeptide(L)'
;LDPAGRILGEFTVARAGDEEFFLFGSQAAETHHSRWFLAHLPGDGSVSFRVLGLSLVGLSLAGPRARDVLQKVTGTDLATTAFRFRDFRQVDVGMIPAWVGRLSYSGELGYELWVAPEYQRALFDLLTEAGSESGLRLFGLRALMSLRLEKSYGTWFREYRPIYTPLEAGLSSYIKLDHEFIGRAAHEAESASGPARRLVTLVVEPDPDDPADTIGDEPIWHDGEVVGWVTSGGYAHYSQASVALGYVPAHLAEGGADGRFEIEIIGRRRPARLQLTPLLDPEGRRMRE
;
A
#
# COMPACT_ATOMS: atom_id res chain seq x y z
N LEU A 1 -6.90 14.44 -4.98
CA LEU A 1 -8.23 14.49 -4.34
C LEU A 1 -9.21 15.11 -5.33
N ASP A 2 -10.51 14.97 -5.10
CA ASP A 2 -11.50 15.83 -5.78
C ASP A 2 -11.69 17.16 -5.02
N PRO A 3 -12.47 18.13 -5.55
CA PRO A 3 -12.73 19.39 -4.86
C PRO A 3 -13.40 19.25 -3.49
N ALA A 4 -14.08 18.13 -3.22
CA ALA A 4 -14.71 17.82 -1.94
C ALA A 4 -13.74 17.15 -0.95
N GLY A 5 -12.45 17.02 -1.29
CA GLY A 5 -11.41 16.44 -0.43
C GLY A 5 -11.39 14.92 -0.40
N ARG A 6 -12.13 14.24 -1.29
CA ARG A 6 -12.18 12.77 -1.36
C ARG A 6 -10.99 12.20 -2.11
N ILE A 7 -10.59 10.98 -1.75
CA ILE A 7 -9.45 10.29 -2.38
C ILE A 7 -9.85 9.79 -3.77
N LEU A 8 -9.26 10.41 -4.81
CA LEU A 8 -9.48 10.07 -6.22
C LEU A 8 -8.43 9.13 -6.82
N GLY A 9 -7.33 8.93 -6.08
CA GLY A 9 -6.28 7.99 -6.40
C GLY A 9 -5.16 8.09 -5.38
N GLU A 10 -4.43 7.00 -5.23
CA GLU A 10 -3.20 6.91 -4.45
C GLU A 10 -2.10 6.46 -5.40
N PHE A 11 -0.95 7.12 -5.32
CA PHE A 11 0.17 6.89 -6.22
C PHE A 11 1.49 6.99 -5.48
N THR A 12 2.40 6.08 -5.82
CA THR A 12 3.83 6.35 -5.67
C THR A 12 4.27 7.24 -6.83
N VAL A 13 4.84 8.40 -6.51
CA VAL A 13 5.39 9.34 -7.50
C VAL A 13 6.91 9.31 -7.41
N ALA A 14 7.57 8.88 -8.49
CA ALA A 14 9.01 8.85 -8.59
C ALA A 14 9.51 9.92 -9.56
N ARG A 15 10.46 10.75 -9.12
CA ARG A 15 11.14 11.72 -9.98
C ARG A 15 12.28 11.01 -10.71
N ALA A 16 12.16 10.84 -12.01
CA ALA A 16 13.12 10.13 -12.86
C ALA A 16 14.13 11.06 -13.54
N GLY A 17 13.80 12.36 -13.64
CA GLY A 17 14.67 13.40 -14.17
C GLY A 17 14.25 14.77 -13.63
N ASP A 18 14.80 15.84 -14.19
CA ASP A 18 14.46 17.19 -13.70
C ASP A 18 12.97 17.52 -13.88
N GLU A 19 12.40 17.08 -15.00
CA GLU A 19 11.00 17.32 -15.42
C GLU A 19 10.26 16.02 -15.78
N GLU A 20 10.82 14.86 -15.43
CA GLU A 20 10.25 13.54 -15.74
C GLU A 20 9.82 12.81 -14.46
N PHE A 21 8.58 12.32 -14.45
CA PHE A 21 7.97 11.66 -13.29
C PHE A 21 7.24 10.39 -13.71
N PHE A 22 7.41 9.34 -12.91
CA PHE A 22 6.61 8.11 -12.99
C PHE A 22 5.52 8.16 -11.93
N LEU A 23 4.31 7.80 -12.32
CA LEU A 23 3.17 7.65 -11.42
C LEU A 23 2.78 6.18 -11.40
N PHE A 24 3.00 5.52 -10.27
CA PHE A 24 2.60 4.13 -10.05
C PHE A 24 1.31 4.13 -9.23
N GLY A 25 0.20 3.72 -9.84
CA GLY A 25 -1.10 3.60 -9.20
C GLY A 25 -1.66 2.19 -9.33
N SER A 26 -2.86 1.98 -8.82
CA SER A 26 -3.49 0.66 -8.87
C SER A 26 -3.91 0.26 -10.29
N GLN A 27 -3.45 -0.91 -10.75
CA GLN A 27 -3.67 -1.42 -12.11
C GLN A 27 -5.14 -1.39 -12.54
N ALA A 28 -6.06 -1.84 -11.68
CA ALA A 28 -7.49 -1.89 -12.00
C ALA A 28 -8.14 -0.50 -12.16
N ALA A 29 -7.43 0.58 -11.80
CA ALA A 29 -7.92 1.96 -11.88
C ALA A 29 -7.20 2.80 -12.94
N GLU A 30 -6.39 2.20 -13.83
CA GLU A 30 -5.60 2.93 -14.85
C GLU A 30 -6.46 3.91 -15.67
N THR A 31 -7.60 3.45 -16.18
CA THR A 31 -8.53 4.31 -16.95
C THR A 31 -9.20 5.37 -16.07
N HIS A 32 -9.56 5.03 -14.83
CA HIS A 32 -10.18 5.98 -13.90
C HIS A 32 -9.22 7.13 -13.57
N HIS A 33 -7.99 6.78 -13.20
CA HIS A 33 -6.94 7.72 -12.84
C HIS A 33 -6.46 8.56 -14.03
N SER A 34 -6.22 7.94 -15.20
CA SER A 34 -5.74 8.67 -16.38
C SER A 34 -6.74 9.74 -16.83
N ARG A 35 -8.04 9.49 -16.77
CA ARG A 35 -9.07 10.49 -17.06
C ARG A 35 -8.98 11.70 -16.15
N TRP A 36 -8.67 11.51 -14.87
CA TRP A 36 -8.48 12.62 -13.93
C TRP A 36 -7.29 13.48 -14.34
N PHE A 37 -6.13 12.88 -14.64
CA PHE A 37 -4.96 13.64 -15.08
C PHE A 37 -5.20 14.37 -16.41
N LEU A 38 -5.75 13.68 -17.42
CA LEU A 38 -6.04 14.26 -18.72
C LEU A 38 -7.01 15.45 -18.65
N ALA A 39 -8.01 15.38 -17.75
CA ALA A 39 -8.97 16.47 -17.56
C ALA A 39 -8.36 17.71 -16.88
N HIS A 40 -7.23 17.56 -16.19
CA HIS A 40 -6.56 18.64 -15.43
C HIS A 40 -5.21 19.03 -16.02
N LEU A 41 -4.86 18.56 -17.22
CA LEU A 41 -3.68 19.03 -17.92
C LEU A 41 -3.81 20.53 -18.24
N PRO A 42 -2.72 21.31 -18.12
CA PRO A 42 -2.73 22.70 -18.54
C PRO A 42 -2.90 22.78 -20.06
N GLY A 43 -3.69 23.75 -20.52
CA GLY A 43 -4.00 23.93 -21.94
C GLY A 43 -2.84 24.52 -22.78
N ASP A 44 -1.74 24.93 -22.14
CA ASP A 44 -0.58 25.56 -22.77
C ASP A 44 0.48 24.55 -23.27
N GLY A 45 0.27 23.25 -23.01
CA GLY A 45 1.20 22.20 -23.42
C GLY A 45 2.48 22.11 -22.59
N SER A 46 2.56 22.82 -21.45
CA SER A 46 3.72 22.78 -20.54
C SER A 46 3.93 21.41 -19.88
N VAL A 47 2.88 20.59 -19.79
CA VAL A 47 2.93 19.25 -19.21
C VAL A 47 2.31 18.26 -20.19
N SER A 48 2.97 17.13 -20.39
CA SER A 48 2.42 15.99 -21.12
C SER A 48 2.18 14.81 -20.18
N PHE A 49 1.14 14.04 -20.44
CA PHE A 49 0.81 12.84 -19.69
C PHE A 49 0.65 11.66 -20.64
N ARG A 50 1.29 10.55 -20.31
CA ARG A 50 1.22 9.32 -21.10
C ARG A 50 1.07 8.11 -20.19
N VAL A 51 0.09 7.27 -20.50
CA VAL A 51 -0.07 5.97 -19.85
C VAL A 51 0.93 5.00 -20.49
N LEU A 52 1.77 4.37 -19.67
CA LEU A 52 2.73 3.36 -20.13
C LEU A 52 2.06 2.00 -20.33
N GLY A 53 1.10 1.63 -19.48
CA GLY A 53 0.42 0.34 -19.55
C GLY A 53 1.41 -0.82 -19.67
N LEU A 54 1.23 -1.68 -20.65
CA LEU A 54 2.09 -2.84 -20.89
C LEU A 54 3.44 -2.51 -21.56
N SER A 55 3.73 -1.23 -21.87
CA SER A 55 5.05 -0.84 -22.37
C SER A 55 6.12 -0.80 -21.28
N LEU A 56 5.72 -0.87 -20.01
CA LEU A 56 6.61 -0.97 -18.86
C LEU A 56 6.03 -2.00 -17.89
N VAL A 57 6.76 -3.08 -17.66
CA VAL A 57 6.35 -4.19 -16.81
C VAL A 57 7.32 -4.36 -15.67
N GLY A 58 6.89 -4.95 -14.55
CA GLY A 58 7.72 -5.02 -13.37
C GLY A 58 7.71 -6.35 -12.62
N LEU A 59 8.76 -6.54 -11.82
CA LEU A 59 8.91 -7.59 -10.84
C LEU A 59 9.21 -6.97 -9.47
N SER A 60 8.65 -7.55 -8.41
CA SER A 60 8.95 -7.19 -7.03
C SER A 60 9.90 -8.22 -6.43
N LEU A 61 11.02 -7.76 -5.87
CA LEU A 61 11.94 -8.56 -5.08
C LEU A 61 11.92 -8.05 -3.64
N ALA A 62 11.32 -8.83 -2.73
CA ALA A 62 11.11 -8.41 -1.34
C ALA A 62 11.58 -9.48 -0.34
N GLY A 63 12.04 -9.01 0.82
CA GLY A 63 12.56 -9.81 1.92
C GLY A 63 13.95 -9.35 2.38
N PRO A 64 14.42 -9.85 3.53
CA PRO A 64 15.67 -9.41 4.15
C PRO A 64 16.92 -9.65 3.27
N ARG A 65 16.86 -10.63 2.34
CA ARG A 65 17.94 -10.94 1.39
C ARG A 65 17.75 -10.29 0.01
N ALA A 66 16.75 -9.42 -0.18
CA ALA A 66 16.47 -8.81 -1.48
C ALA A 66 17.67 -8.03 -2.04
N ARG A 67 18.38 -7.29 -1.18
CA ARG A 67 19.60 -6.56 -1.55
C ARG A 67 20.70 -7.52 -1.98
N ASP A 68 20.96 -8.56 -1.19
CA ASP A 68 22.03 -9.54 -1.49
C ASP A 68 21.79 -10.23 -2.83
N VAL A 69 20.55 -10.61 -3.13
CA VAL A 69 20.18 -11.22 -4.41
C VAL A 69 20.38 -10.26 -5.56
N LEU A 70 19.87 -9.02 -5.44
CA LEU A 70 19.99 -8.03 -6.52
C LEU A 70 21.45 -7.61 -6.75
N GLN A 71 22.24 -7.48 -5.69
CA GLN A 71 23.64 -7.07 -5.75
C GLN A 71 24.51 -8.05 -6.55
N LYS A 72 24.17 -9.35 -6.56
CA LYS A 72 24.88 -10.36 -7.38
C LYS A 72 24.81 -10.09 -8.87
N VAL A 73 23.77 -9.37 -9.32
CA VAL A 73 23.46 -9.18 -10.74
C VAL A 73 23.50 -7.71 -11.15
N THR A 74 24.07 -6.82 -10.33
CA THR A 74 24.33 -5.44 -10.75
C THR A 74 25.67 -4.93 -10.23
N GLY A 75 26.34 -4.12 -11.03
CA GLY A 75 27.52 -3.37 -10.58
C GLY A 75 27.18 -2.12 -9.77
N THR A 76 25.89 -1.76 -9.67
CA THR A 76 25.44 -0.63 -8.87
C THR A 76 25.55 -0.96 -7.37
N ASP A 77 26.12 -0.05 -6.57
CA ASP A 77 26.13 -0.18 -5.11
C ASP A 77 24.70 -0.03 -4.54
N LEU A 78 24.22 -1.07 -3.87
CA LEU A 78 22.91 -1.13 -3.23
C LEU A 78 22.97 -1.03 -1.70
N ALA A 79 24.12 -0.67 -1.13
CA ALA A 79 24.22 -0.36 0.29
C ALA A 79 23.20 0.72 0.69
N THR A 80 22.70 0.66 1.93
CA THR A 80 21.64 1.56 2.42
C THR A 80 21.95 3.04 2.21
N THR A 81 23.22 3.42 2.30
CA THR A 81 23.71 4.79 2.09
C THR A 81 23.80 5.19 0.62
N ALA A 82 24.03 4.24 -0.29
CA ALA A 82 24.19 4.46 -1.74
C ALA A 82 22.87 4.30 -2.53
N PHE A 83 21.94 3.50 -2.01
CA PHE A 83 20.61 3.30 -2.56
C PHE A 83 19.59 3.34 -1.41
N ARG A 84 19.16 4.54 -1.05
CA ARG A 84 18.34 4.82 0.14
C ARG A 84 16.89 4.41 -0.10
N PHE A 85 16.16 4.25 0.98
CA PHE A 85 14.71 4.01 0.91
C PHE A 85 14.03 5.11 0.07
N ARG A 86 13.18 4.71 -0.88
CA ARG A 86 12.51 5.57 -1.89
C ARG A 86 13.41 6.16 -2.97
N ASP A 87 14.70 5.82 -3.03
CA ASP A 87 15.49 6.13 -4.22
C ASP A 87 14.92 5.35 -5.41
N PHE A 88 14.90 5.99 -6.58
CA PHE A 88 14.42 5.45 -7.85
C PHE A 88 15.33 5.93 -8.97
N ARG A 89 15.94 5.01 -9.72
CA ARG A 89 16.87 5.36 -10.82
C ARG A 89 17.10 4.20 -11.78
N GLN A 90 17.73 4.50 -12.91
CA GLN A 90 18.20 3.48 -13.83
C GLN A 90 19.35 2.67 -13.22
N VAL A 91 19.28 1.36 -13.41
CA VAL A 91 20.25 0.36 -12.98
C VAL A 91 20.32 -0.73 -14.05
N ASP A 92 21.53 -1.09 -14.45
CA ASP A 92 21.75 -2.28 -15.25
C ASP A 92 21.71 -3.53 -14.36
N VAL A 93 20.77 -4.42 -14.62
CA VAL A 93 20.62 -5.71 -13.95
C VAL A 93 21.07 -6.79 -14.93
N GLY A 94 22.32 -7.22 -14.81
CA GLY A 94 23.04 -7.95 -15.84
C GLY A 94 23.16 -7.09 -17.09
N MET A 95 22.58 -7.55 -18.19
CA MET A 95 22.51 -6.81 -19.47
C MET A 95 21.15 -6.13 -19.69
N ILE A 96 20.33 -6.02 -18.63
CA ILE A 96 18.95 -5.54 -18.72
C ILE A 96 18.89 -4.13 -18.14
N PRO A 97 18.57 -3.11 -18.95
CA PRO A 97 18.33 -1.76 -18.43
C PRO A 97 16.99 -1.74 -17.68
N ALA A 98 17.03 -1.40 -16.39
CA ALA A 98 15.85 -1.36 -15.53
C ALA A 98 15.74 -0.02 -14.79
N TRP A 99 14.51 0.45 -14.60
CA TRP A 99 14.20 1.40 -13.55
C TRP A 99 14.00 0.65 -12.25
N VAL A 100 14.80 0.97 -11.23
CA VAL A 100 14.75 0.28 -9.94
C VAL A 100 14.34 1.27 -8.86
N GLY A 101 13.30 0.95 -8.11
CA GLY A 101 12.86 1.68 -6.92
C GLY A 101 13.07 0.86 -5.66
N ARG A 102 13.67 1.43 -4.61
CA ARG A 102 13.79 0.76 -3.30
C ARG A 102 12.53 1.01 -2.47
N LEU A 103 11.52 0.20 -2.74
CA LEU A 103 10.18 0.22 -2.17
C LEU A 103 9.64 -1.21 -2.08
N SER A 104 8.74 -1.46 -1.13
CA SER A 104 8.01 -2.72 -1.05
C SER A 104 6.68 -2.54 -0.35
N TYR A 105 5.63 -3.12 -0.94
CA TYR A 105 4.31 -3.20 -0.32
C TYR A 105 4.20 -4.32 0.72
N SER A 106 5.20 -5.21 0.83
CA SER A 106 5.24 -6.24 1.88
C SER A 106 5.63 -5.71 3.27
N GLY A 107 6.20 -4.50 3.35
CA GLY A 107 6.74 -3.95 4.59
C GLY A 107 8.16 -4.40 4.95
N GLU A 108 8.75 -5.30 4.17
CA GLU A 108 10.16 -5.70 4.28
C GLU A 108 11.03 -4.87 3.33
N LEU A 109 12.36 -4.99 3.46
CA LEU A 109 13.29 -4.53 2.43
C LEU A 109 12.87 -5.09 1.07
N GLY A 110 12.85 -4.24 0.04
CA GLY A 110 12.55 -4.70 -1.31
C GLY A 110 12.84 -3.68 -2.38
N TYR A 111 12.76 -4.17 -3.60
CA TYR A 111 12.97 -3.44 -4.84
C TYR A 111 11.85 -3.75 -5.82
N GLU A 112 11.35 -2.72 -6.48
CA GLU A 112 10.51 -2.83 -7.66
C GLU A 112 11.38 -2.55 -8.88
N LEU A 113 11.39 -3.49 -9.81
CA LEU A 113 12.21 -3.43 -11.02
C LEU A 113 11.28 -3.33 -12.22
N TRP A 114 11.41 -2.26 -13.00
CA TRP A 114 10.56 -1.95 -14.14
C TRP A 114 11.38 -1.94 -15.44
N VAL A 115 10.94 -2.71 -16.43
CA VAL A 115 11.65 -2.94 -17.70
C VAL A 115 10.70 -2.89 -18.90
N ALA A 116 11.25 -2.75 -20.10
CA ALA A 116 10.51 -3.02 -21.32
C ALA A 116 10.07 -4.50 -21.38
N PRO A 117 8.89 -4.82 -21.95
CA PRO A 117 8.30 -6.16 -21.88
C PRO A 117 9.18 -7.27 -22.48
N GLU A 118 10.04 -6.94 -23.44
CA GLU A 118 10.97 -7.87 -24.07
C GLU A 118 12.00 -8.45 -23.08
N TYR A 119 12.32 -7.70 -22.03
CA TYR A 119 13.30 -8.11 -21.01
C TYR A 119 12.69 -8.90 -19.84
N GLN A 120 11.36 -8.91 -19.68
CA GLN A 120 10.74 -9.38 -18.44
C GLN A 120 11.08 -10.83 -18.09
N ARG A 121 11.11 -11.72 -19.09
CA ARG A 121 11.48 -13.14 -18.89
C ARG A 121 12.94 -13.29 -18.51
N ALA A 122 13.84 -12.60 -19.21
CA ALA A 122 15.27 -12.63 -18.90
C ALA A 122 15.55 -12.08 -17.49
N LEU A 123 14.84 -11.03 -17.08
CA LEU A 123 14.95 -10.47 -15.73
C LEU A 123 14.48 -11.49 -14.68
N PHE A 124 13.34 -12.15 -14.92
CA PHE A 124 12.80 -13.17 -14.02
C PHE A 124 13.77 -14.33 -13.84
N ASP A 125 14.32 -14.87 -14.94
CA ASP A 125 15.25 -15.99 -14.91
C ASP A 125 16.54 -15.59 -14.16
N LEU A 126 17.10 -14.42 -14.48
CA LEU A 126 18.32 -13.88 -13.84
C LEU A 126 18.16 -13.72 -12.32
N LEU A 127 17.04 -13.13 -11.88
CA LEU A 127 16.77 -12.95 -10.45
C LEU A 127 16.54 -14.29 -9.73
N THR A 128 15.85 -15.23 -10.38
CA THR A 128 15.56 -16.55 -9.81
C THR A 128 16.84 -17.36 -9.66
N GLU A 129 17.72 -17.32 -10.66
CA GLU A 129 19.03 -17.96 -10.61
C GLU A 129 19.90 -17.36 -9.50
N ALA A 130 20.06 -16.03 -9.46
CA ALA A 130 20.85 -15.34 -8.44
C ALA A 130 20.34 -15.58 -7.00
N GLY A 131 19.01 -15.73 -6.85
CA GLY A 131 18.34 -15.95 -5.58
C GLY A 131 18.23 -17.40 -5.12
N SER A 132 18.60 -18.38 -5.96
CA SER A 132 18.42 -19.81 -5.70
C SER A 132 19.09 -20.27 -4.39
N GLU A 133 20.38 -19.97 -4.22
CA GLU A 133 21.16 -20.26 -3.01
C GLU A 133 20.68 -19.45 -1.79
N SER A 134 20.07 -18.29 -2.06
CA SER A 134 19.48 -17.42 -1.06
C SER A 134 18.01 -17.80 -0.76
N GLY A 135 17.60 -19.02 -1.11
CA GLY A 135 16.27 -19.56 -0.79
C GLY A 135 15.10 -18.74 -1.32
N LEU A 136 15.29 -18.04 -2.46
CA LEU A 136 14.24 -17.25 -3.10
C LEU A 136 12.99 -18.12 -3.34
N ARG A 137 11.82 -17.51 -3.15
CA ARG A 137 10.51 -18.13 -3.38
C ARG A 137 9.63 -17.17 -4.15
N LEU A 138 8.85 -17.71 -5.07
CA LEU A 138 7.82 -16.95 -5.77
C LEU A 138 6.63 -16.77 -4.82
N PHE A 139 6.06 -15.56 -4.83
CA PHE A 139 4.84 -15.26 -4.10
C PHE A 139 3.88 -14.50 -5.01
N GLY A 140 2.58 -14.74 -4.83
CA GLY A 140 1.53 -14.09 -5.59
C GLY A 140 0.80 -13.04 -4.77
N LEU A 141 -0.20 -12.43 -5.41
CA LEU A 141 -1.00 -11.35 -4.82
C LEU A 141 -1.67 -11.75 -3.49
N ARG A 142 -2.11 -13.01 -3.31
CA ARG A 142 -2.71 -13.46 -2.04
C ARG A 142 -1.74 -13.35 -0.86
N ALA A 143 -0.49 -13.76 -1.05
CA ALA A 143 0.54 -13.63 -0.02
C ALA A 143 0.84 -12.14 0.26
N LEU A 144 0.93 -11.31 -0.79
CA LEU A 144 1.13 -9.87 -0.64
C LEU A 144 -0.03 -9.19 0.11
N MET A 145 -1.27 -9.58 -0.18
CA MET A 145 -2.46 -9.07 0.49
C MET A 145 -2.55 -9.47 1.96
N SER A 146 -1.94 -10.58 2.36
CA SER A 146 -1.76 -10.98 3.77
C SER A 146 -0.65 -10.14 4.43
N LEU A 147 0.55 -10.06 3.82
CA LEU A 147 1.69 -9.31 4.36
C LEU A 147 1.37 -7.84 4.65
N ARG A 148 0.64 -7.18 3.76
CA ARG A 148 0.28 -5.76 3.94
C ARG A 148 -0.64 -5.52 5.16
N LEU A 149 -1.42 -6.53 5.60
CA LEU A 149 -2.28 -6.40 6.79
C LEU A 149 -1.43 -6.17 8.05
N GLU A 150 -0.29 -6.85 8.13
CA GLU A 150 0.65 -6.72 9.26
C GLU A 150 1.25 -5.32 9.36
N LYS A 151 1.28 -4.60 8.23
CA LYS A 151 1.70 -3.20 8.13
C LYS A 151 0.54 -2.21 8.23
N SER A 152 -0.70 -2.68 8.28
CA SER A 152 -1.91 -1.86 8.19
C SER A 152 -1.94 -0.97 6.93
N TYR A 153 -1.34 -1.43 5.83
CA TYR A 153 -1.36 -0.68 4.58
C TYR A 153 -2.73 -0.82 3.91
N GLY A 154 -3.35 0.30 3.54
CA GLY A 154 -4.57 0.30 2.75
C GLY A 154 -4.31 0.15 1.25
N THR A 155 -5.30 -0.30 0.51
CA THR A 155 -5.26 -0.39 -0.95
C THR A 155 -6.47 0.26 -1.63
N TRP A 156 -6.28 0.69 -2.88
CA TRP A 156 -7.36 1.21 -3.71
C TRP A 156 -8.47 0.18 -3.94
N PHE A 157 -9.71 0.65 -4.08
CA PHE A 157 -10.96 -0.12 -4.08
C PHE A 157 -11.34 -0.80 -2.76
N ARG A 158 -10.48 -0.75 -1.73
CA ARG A 158 -10.79 -1.27 -0.39
C ARG A 158 -10.79 -0.14 0.63
N GLU A 159 -9.62 0.17 1.17
CA GLU A 159 -9.42 1.24 2.13
C GLU A 159 -9.49 2.62 1.48
N TYR A 160 -9.14 2.71 0.19
CA TYR A 160 -9.16 3.97 -0.56
C TYR A 160 -10.14 3.91 -1.73
N ARG A 161 -11.03 4.91 -1.81
CA ARG A 161 -11.99 5.13 -2.91
C ARG A 161 -12.58 6.53 -2.79
N PRO A 162 -13.26 7.06 -3.83
CA PRO A 162 -13.84 8.43 -3.87
C PRO A 162 -14.98 8.73 -2.89
N ILE A 163 -15.07 8.02 -1.77
CA ILE A 163 -16.00 8.29 -0.68
C ILE A 163 -15.27 8.57 0.64
N TYR A 164 -13.97 8.30 0.72
CA TYR A 164 -13.15 8.54 1.91
C TYR A 164 -12.32 9.80 1.76
N THR A 165 -12.06 10.48 2.87
CA THR A 165 -11.07 11.55 2.95
C THR A 165 -9.70 11.01 3.39
N PRO A 166 -8.61 11.76 3.19
CA PRO A 166 -7.30 11.42 3.74
C PRO A 166 -7.29 11.30 5.26
N LEU A 167 -8.10 12.08 5.99
CA LEU A 167 -8.17 11.98 7.46
C LEU A 167 -8.85 10.69 7.88
N GLU A 168 -9.99 10.36 7.27
CA GLU A 168 -10.68 9.09 7.51
C GLU A 168 -9.73 7.92 7.24
N ALA A 169 -8.97 7.96 6.14
CA ALA A 169 -8.09 6.86 5.71
C ALA A 169 -6.72 6.80 6.42
N GLY A 170 -6.43 7.70 7.36
CA GLY A 170 -5.11 7.75 8.04
C GLY A 170 -3.94 8.22 7.15
N LEU A 171 -4.23 8.94 6.07
CA LEU A 171 -3.24 9.41 5.08
C LEU A 171 -2.79 10.86 5.30
N SER A 172 -3.21 11.52 6.38
CA SER A 172 -2.90 12.94 6.63
C SER A 172 -1.40 13.27 6.63
N SER A 173 -0.53 12.32 6.99
CA SER A 173 0.93 12.51 6.98
C SER A 173 1.51 12.72 5.57
N TYR A 174 0.78 12.30 4.53
CA TYR A 174 1.12 12.48 3.13
C TYR A 174 0.58 13.79 2.52
N ILE A 175 -0.25 14.53 3.24
CA ILE A 175 -0.78 15.82 2.78
C ILE A 175 0.15 16.95 3.27
N LYS A 176 0.58 17.82 2.36
CA LYS A 176 1.39 19.01 2.67
C LYS A 176 0.59 20.26 2.33
N LEU A 177 0.41 21.14 3.31
CA LEU A 177 -0.37 22.38 3.19
C LEU A 177 0.49 23.59 2.79
N ASP A 178 1.70 23.34 2.30
CA ASP A 178 2.68 24.35 1.88
C ASP A 178 2.50 24.81 0.43
N HIS A 179 1.51 24.29 -0.29
CA HIS A 179 1.16 24.67 -1.65
C HIS A 179 -0.36 24.52 -1.90
N GLU A 180 -0.85 25.09 -3.00
CA GLU A 180 -2.23 24.91 -3.45
C GLU A 180 -2.41 23.58 -4.18
N PHE A 181 -3.53 22.89 -3.91
CA PHE A 181 -3.89 21.64 -4.58
C PHE A 181 -5.42 21.44 -4.58
N ILE A 182 -5.91 20.62 -5.52
CA ILE A 182 -7.34 20.31 -5.64
C ILE A 182 -7.81 19.57 -4.36
N GLY A 183 -8.82 20.14 -3.69
CA GLY A 183 -9.40 19.59 -2.46
C GLY A 183 -8.77 20.13 -1.16
N ARG A 184 -7.81 21.06 -1.23
CA ARG A 184 -7.16 21.65 -0.04
C ARG A 184 -8.14 22.25 0.95
N ALA A 185 -9.03 23.14 0.49
CA ALA A 185 -9.98 23.82 1.38
C ALA A 185 -10.90 22.84 2.12
N ALA A 186 -11.34 21.76 1.45
CA ALA A 186 -12.15 20.72 2.07
C ALA A 186 -11.35 19.92 3.13
N HIS A 187 -10.08 19.61 2.85
CA HIS A 187 -9.18 18.95 3.79
C HIS A 187 -8.88 19.82 5.03
N GLU A 188 -8.66 21.12 4.86
CA GLU A 188 -8.45 22.06 5.96
C GLU A 188 -9.72 22.18 6.83
N ALA A 189 -10.90 22.26 6.21
CA ALA A 189 -12.17 22.29 6.93
C ALA A 189 -12.40 21.01 7.76
N GLU A 190 -12.14 19.83 7.19
CA GLU A 190 -12.25 18.56 7.93
C GLU A 190 -11.19 18.43 9.03
N SER A 191 -9.97 18.96 8.79
CA SER A 191 -8.91 18.98 9.80
C SER A 191 -9.29 19.79 11.04
N ALA A 192 -10.08 20.86 10.87
CA ALA A 192 -10.59 21.66 11.97
C ALA A 192 -11.74 20.97 12.73
N SER A 193 -12.60 20.20 12.05
CA SER A 193 -13.74 19.52 12.67
C SER A 193 -13.44 18.11 13.18
N GLY A 194 -12.37 17.48 12.68
CA GLY A 194 -12.12 16.05 12.80
C GLY A 194 -12.93 15.22 11.79
N PRO A 195 -12.44 14.03 11.41
CA PRO A 195 -13.15 13.14 10.50
C PRO A 195 -14.31 12.44 11.21
N ALA A 196 -15.38 12.13 10.47
CA ALA A 196 -16.54 11.41 11.03
C ALA A 196 -16.23 9.93 11.34
N ARG A 197 -15.33 9.33 10.56
CA ARG A 197 -14.90 7.94 10.66
C ARG A 197 -13.38 7.85 10.67
N ARG A 198 -12.84 6.72 11.10
CA ARG A 198 -11.42 6.40 10.95
C ARG A 198 -11.26 4.97 10.46
N LEU A 199 -10.31 4.77 9.56
CA LEU A 199 -9.77 3.47 9.22
C LEU A 199 -9.01 2.94 10.44
N VAL A 200 -9.34 1.73 10.86
CA VAL A 200 -8.73 1.04 11.99
C VAL A 200 -8.27 -0.35 11.58
N THR A 201 -7.29 -0.87 12.31
CA THR A 201 -6.91 -2.28 12.27
C THR A 201 -7.49 -2.98 13.50
N LEU A 202 -8.04 -4.16 13.30
CA LEU A 202 -8.64 -5.01 14.32
C LEU A 202 -7.98 -6.39 14.27
N VAL A 203 -7.60 -6.91 15.43
CA VAL A 203 -7.24 -8.32 15.59
C VAL A 203 -8.49 -9.07 16.02
N VAL A 204 -8.84 -10.13 15.29
CA VAL A 204 -10.06 -10.90 15.48
C VAL A 204 -9.72 -12.23 16.15
N GLU A 205 -10.51 -12.63 17.14
CA GLU A 205 -10.41 -13.93 17.79
C GLU A 205 -11.27 -14.94 16.99
N PRO A 206 -10.67 -15.83 16.17
CA PRO A 206 -11.42 -16.77 15.35
C PRO A 206 -12.11 -17.84 16.22
N ASP A 207 -13.05 -18.59 15.61
CA ASP A 207 -13.58 -19.80 16.26
C ASP A 207 -12.43 -20.81 16.48
N PRO A 208 -12.27 -21.37 17.69
CA PRO A 208 -11.27 -22.41 17.92
C PRO A 208 -11.62 -23.74 17.24
N ASP A 209 -12.91 -24.03 17.04
CA ASP A 209 -13.38 -25.31 16.50
C ASP A 209 -13.66 -25.25 14.99
N ASP A 210 -13.96 -24.06 14.44
CA ASP A 210 -14.28 -23.84 13.02
C ASP A 210 -13.70 -22.49 12.52
N PRO A 211 -12.36 -22.38 12.44
CA PRO A 211 -11.69 -21.11 12.21
C PRO A 211 -12.01 -20.54 10.81
N ALA A 212 -12.40 -19.28 10.78
CA ALA A 212 -12.61 -18.51 9.56
C ALA A 212 -12.07 -17.09 9.75
N ASP A 213 -11.39 -16.58 8.73
CA ASP A 213 -10.88 -15.21 8.68
C ASP A 213 -11.87 -14.27 7.98
N THR A 214 -11.76 -12.99 8.32
CA THR A 214 -12.43 -11.92 7.57
C THR A 214 -11.82 -11.78 6.18
N ILE A 215 -12.60 -11.26 5.22
CA ILE A 215 -12.15 -10.99 3.85
C ILE A 215 -12.46 -9.54 3.48
N GLY A 216 -13.66 -9.07 3.76
CA GLY A 216 -14.18 -7.75 3.44
C GLY A 216 -15.71 -7.70 3.44
N ASP A 217 -16.23 -6.50 3.71
CA ASP A 217 -17.64 -6.14 3.83
C ASP A 217 -18.38 -6.76 5.04
N GLU A 218 -17.69 -7.48 5.93
CA GLU A 218 -18.27 -7.95 7.19
C GLU A 218 -18.68 -6.77 8.10
N PRO A 219 -19.83 -6.85 8.81
CA PRO A 219 -20.22 -5.85 9.79
C PRO A 219 -19.25 -5.78 10.98
N ILE A 220 -18.88 -4.57 11.37
CA ILE A 220 -18.19 -4.29 12.62
C ILE A 220 -19.22 -3.85 13.65
N TRP A 221 -19.33 -4.62 14.73
CA TRP A 221 -20.20 -4.37 15.85
C TRP A 221 -19.45 -3.70 17.00
N HIS A 222 -20.13 -2.87 17.76
CA HIS A 222 -19.68 -2.36 19.05
C HIS A 222 -20.88 -2.19 19.97
N ASP A 223 -20.82 -2.78 21.18
CA ASP A 223 -21.91 -2.73 22.17
C ASP A 223 -23.30 -3.12 21.62
N GLY A 224 -23.33 -4.13 20.76
CA GLY A 224 -24.58 -4.70 20.22
C GLY A 224 -25.13 -4.01 18.98
N GLU A 225 -24.52 -2.92 18.52
CA GLU A 225 -24.93 -2.18 17.31
C GLU A 225 -23.88 -2.30 16.20
N VAL A 226 -24.32 -2.26 14.94
CA VAL A 226 -23.40 -2.18 13.79
C VAL A 226 -22.90 -0.75 13.69
N VAL A 227 -21.59 -0.58 13.85
CA VAL A 227 -20.93 0.75 13.80
C VAL A 227 -20.10 0.95 12.54
N GLY A 228 -19.74 -0.12 11.85
CA GLY A 228 -18.82 -0.05 10.71
C GLY A 228 -18.85 -1.27 9.83
N TRP A 229 -17.87 -1.34 8.94
CA TRP A 229 -17.67 -2.48 8.05
C TRP A 229 -16.17 -2.72 7.83
N VAL A 230 -15.83 -3.98 7.64
CA VAL A 230 -14.50 -4.42 7.22
C VAL A 230 -14.32 -4.03 5.77
N THR A 231 -13.21 -3.36 5.43
CA THR A 231 -12.83 -3.12 4.03
C THR A 231 -11.93 -4.21 3.51
N SER A 232 -11.11 -4.81 4.38
CA SER A 232 -10.26 -5.93 4.05
C SER A 232 -9.99 -6.81 5.24
N GLY A 233 -9.78 -8.09 5.00
CA GLY A 233 -9.41 -9.05 6.01
C GLY A 233 -8.48 -10.14 5.53
N GLY A 234 -7.95 -10.90 6.48
CA GLY A 234 -7.25 -12.16 6.23
C GLY A 234 -6.36 -12.57 7.39
N TYR A 235 -5.73 -13.73 7.25
CA TYR A 235 -4.74 -14.19 8.21
C TYR A 235 -3.37 -13.54 7.96
N ALA A 236 -2.83 -12.88 8.98
CA ALA A 236 -1.47 -12.37 9.04
C ALA A 236 -0.52 -13.50 9.47
N HIS A 237 0.13 -14.14 8.51
CA HIS A 237 0.87 -15.38 8.76
C HIS A 237 2.12 -15.20 9.65
N TYR A 238 2.80 -14.06 9.60
CA TYR A 238 3.99 -13.82 10.44
C TYR A 238 3.56 -13.49 11.87
N SER A 239 2.52 -12.67 12.03
CA SER A 239 1.95 -12.30 13.33
C SER A 239 1.01 -13.36 13.93
N GLN A 240 0.68 -14.40 13.17
CA GLN A 240 -0.22 -15.50 13.54
C GLN A 240 -1.61 -15.03 14.03
N ALA A 241 -2.16 -14.01 13.38
CA ALA A 241 -3.39 -13.35 13.81
C ALA A 241 -4.38 -13.23 12.65
N SER A 242 -5.68 -13.34 12.95
CA SER A 242 -6.72 -12.90 12.02
C SER A 242 -6.85 -11.39 12.11
N VAL A 243 -6.76 -10.70 10.98
CA VAL A 243 -6.67 -9.23 10.93
C VAL A 243 -7.74 -8.69 10.01
N ALA A 244 -8.41 -7.63 10.45
CA ALA A 244 -9.34 -6.84 9.66
C ALA A 244 -8.90 -5.38 9.63
N LEU A 245 -8.99 -4.74 8.47
CA LEU A 245 -9.05 -3.29 8.33
C LEU A 245 -10.50 -2.89 8.08
N GLY A 246 -10.93 -1.77 8.65
CA GLY A 246 -12.29 -1.28 8.43
C GLY A 246 -12.51 0.12 8.97
N TYR A 247 -13.65 0.71 8.64
CA TYR A 247 -14.01 2.06 9.08
C TYR A 247 -15.01 1.99 10.24
N VAL A 248 -14.72 2.75 11.29
CA VAL A 248 -15.60 2.94 12.46
C VAL A 248 -15.76 4.44 12.77
N PRO A 249 -16.79 4.88 13.52
CA PRO A 249 -16.91 6.24 13.99
C PRO A 249 -15.64 6.70 14.71
N ALA A 250 -15.18 7.93 14.44
CA ALA A 250 -13.86 8.38 14.91
C ALA A 250 -13.69 8.31 16.44
N HIS A 251 -14.74 8.64 17.19
CA HIS A 251 -14.72 8.56 18.66
C HIS A 251 -14.51 7.13 19.20
N LEU A 252 -14.90 6.09 18.46
CA LEU A 252 -14.67 4.69 18.84
C LEU A 252 -13.24 4.24 18.51
N ALA A 253 -12.60 4.85 17.51
CA ALA A 253 -11.20 4.57 17.17
C ALA A 253 -10.21 5.20 18.18
N GLU A 254 -10.63 6.25 18.89
CA GLU A 254 -9.81 6.99 19.86
C GLU A 254 -9.81 6.36 21.27
N GLY A 255 -10.78 5.50 21.58
CA GLY A 255 -11.02 4.93 22.91
C GLY A 255 -10.04 3.85 23.38
N GLY A 256 -9.08 3.43 22.54
CA GLY A 256 -8.12 2.37 22.88
C GLY A 256 -8.69 0.94 22.87
N ALA A 257 -7.84 -0.03 23.24
CA ALA A 257 -8.12 -1.48 23.15
C ALA A 257 -9.21 -2.02 24.11
N ASP A 258 -9.87 -1.14 24.88
CA ASP A 258 -10.94 -1.47 25.82
C ASP A 258 -12.34 -1.49 25.15
N GLY A 259 -12.44 -1.10 23.87
CA GLY A 259 -13.67 -1.19 23.09
C GLY A 259 -14.06 -2.65 22.80
N ARG A 260 -15.32 -3.02 23.09
CA ARG A 260 -15.88 -4.33 22.80
C ARG A 260 -16.31 -4.42 21.34
N PHE A 261 -15.33 -4.50 20.44
CA PHE A 261 -15.61 -4.75 19.04
C PHE A 261 -15.92 -6.22 18.81
N GLU A 262 -16.81 -6.49 17.86
CA GLU A 262 -17.00 -7.81 17.31
C GLU A 262 -17.08 -7.72 15.79
N ILE A 263 -16.64 -8.77 15.08
CA ILE A 263 -16.84 -8.89 13.64
C ILE A 263 -17.73 -10.08 13.37
N GLU A 264 -18.76 -9.88 12.55
CA GLU A 264 -19.67 -10.96 12.18
C GLU A 264 -19.11 -11.75 11.00
N ILE A 265 -18.65 -12.97 11.27
CA ILE A 265 -18.08 -13.88 10.29
C ILE A 265 -19.04 -15.05 10.11
N ILE A 266 -19.63 -15.18 8.93
CA ILE A 266 -20.57 -16.27 8.57
C ILE A 266 -21.69 -16.39 9.62
N GLY A 267 -22.29 -15.27 10.01
CA GLY A 267 -23.40 -15.20 10.96
C GLY A 267 -23.02 -15.39 12.43
N ARG A 268 -21.73 -15.47 12.77
CA ARG A 268 -21.24 -15.56 14.15
C ARG A 268 -20.39 -14.34 14.49
N ARG A 269 -20.73 -13.64 15.57
CA ARG A 269 -19.93 -12.51 16.08
C ARG A 269 -18.68 -13.02 16.78
N ARG A 270 -17.53 -12.46 16.41
CA ARG A 270 -16.22 -12.80 16.94
C ARG A 270 -15.62 -11.62 17.66
N PRO A 271 -15.13 -11.77 18.91
CA PRO A 271 -14.44 -10.71 19.60
C PRO A 271 -13.30 -10.15 18.75
N ALA A 272 -13.18 -8.83 18.72
CA ALA A 272 -12.12 -8.13 18.02
C ALA A 272 -11.58 -6.99 18.89
N ARG A 273 -10.31 -6.66 18.70
CA ARG A 273 -9.61 -5.63 19.48
C ARG A 273 -8.91 -4.66 18.54
N LEU A 274 -8.97 -3.38 18.85
CA LEU A 274 -8.23 -2.36 18.12
C LEU A 274 -6.72 -2.60 18.23
N GLN A 275 -6.07 -2.57 17.08
CA GLN A 275 -4.62 -2.66 16.93
C GLN A 275 -4.10 -1.28 16.51
N LEU A 276 -3.49 -0.57 17.46
CA LEU A 276 -3.14 0.85 17.29
C LEU A 276 -1.84 1.09 16.51
N THR A 277 -0.96 0.09 16.46
CA THR A 277 0.28 0.12 15.70
C THR A 277 0.34 -1.08 14.76
N PRO A 278 1.10 -1.03 13.65
CA PRO A 278 1.34 -2.22 12.85
C PRO A 278 1.75 -3.43 13.70
N LEU A 279 1.24 -4.61 13.36
CA LEU A 279 1.59 -5.87 14.03
C LEU A 279 3.05 -6.26 13.77
N LEU A 280 3.60 -5.82 12.64
CA LEU A 280 4.98 -6.07 12.25
C LEU A 280 5.73 -4.77 12.04
N ASP A 281 6.88 -4.63 12.72
CA ASP A 281 7.85 -3.54 12.52
C ASP A 281 7.16 -2.15 12.51
N PRO A 282 6.55 -1.75 13.64
CA PRO A 282 5.77 -0.51 13.72
C PRO A 282 6.62 0.74 13.46
N GLU A 283 7.93 0.69 13.72
CA GLU A 283 8.87 1.77 13.37
C GLU A 283 9.26 1.78 11.88
N GLY A 284 8.95 0.71 11.14
CA GLY A 284 9.24 0.60 9.70
C GLY A 284 10.73 0.46 9.38
N ARG A 285 11.55 -0.08 10.29
CA ARG A 285 13.00 -0.17 10.13
C ARG A 285 13.40 -1.22 9.10
N ARG A 286 12.69 -2.35 9.02
CA ARG A 286 13.05 -3.46 8.11
C ARG A 286 13.09 -3.05 6.65
N MET A 287 12.26 -2.09 6.27
CA MET A 287 12.23 -1.54 4.91
C MET A 287 13.30 -0.46 4.68
N ARG A 288 13.66 0.29 5.74
CA ARG A 288 14.47 1.52 5.66
C ARG A 288 15.96 1.26 5.85
N GLU A 289 16.33 0.31 6.69
CA GLU A 289 17.71 -0.04 7.07
C GLU A 289 18.21 -1.22 6.25
#